data_AF-A0AAJ1YB83-F1
#
_entry.id   AF-A0AAJ1YB83-F1
#
_cell.length_a   1.000
_cell.length_b   1.000
_cell.length_c   1.000
_cell.angle_alpha   90.00
_cell.angle_beta   90.00
_cell.angle_gamma   90.00
#
_symmetry.space_group_name_H-M   'P 1'
#
loop_
_entity.id
_entity.type
_entity.pdbx_description
1 polymer ?
#
loop_
_entity_poly.entity_id
_entity_poly.type
_entity_poly.pdbx_seq_one_letter_code
_entity_poly.pdbx_strand_id
1 'polypeptide(L)'
;MKNKIDLETTFTEILSFLFTFIFGLLGVLFTPYILKKELLPYLSYPDVVSFYRMANYVVAGFFGFLMMMVMSGYVLITRRKDFKKIKKFIMLCIYLTAFLFAIVTIFNFYFTTSLYKKGYGTCWKRSLYSETLYIKDAEECKKRGTEVLRKPRSAY
;
A
#
# COMPACT_ATOMS: atom_id res chain seq x y z
N MET A 1 22.63 -3.30 39.45
CA MET A 1 21.23 -3.10 38.97
C MET A 1 21.15 -2.04 37.87
N LYS A 2 21.72 -0.84 38.05
CA LYS A 2 21.80 0.23 37.05
C LYS A 2 22.35 -0.21 35.67
N ASN A 3 23.52 -0.86 35.66
CA ASN A 3 24.14 -1.38 34.42
C ASN A 3 23.31 -2.45 33.67
N LYS A 4 22.41 -3.18 34.36
CA LYS A 4 21.56 -4.20 33.73
C LYS A 4 20.35 -3.54 33.05
N ILE A 5 19.79 -2.51 33.68
CA ILE A 5 18.69 -1.70 33.15
C ILE A 5 19.16 -0.88 31.94
N ASP A 6 20.36 -0.28 32.01
CA ASP A 6 20.97 0.45 30.90
C ASP A 6 21.30 -0.46 29.70
N LEU A 7 21.67 -1.72 29.97
CA LEU A 7 21.93 -2.72 28.92
C LEU A 7 20.64 -3.21 28.26
N GLU A 8 19.60 -3.52 29.03
CA GLU A 8 18.29 -3.96 28.52
C GLU A 8 17.60 -2.88 27.69
N THR A 9 17.66 -1.62 28.12
CA THR A 9 17.15 -0.47 27.36
C THR A 9 17.90 -0.29 26.05
N THR A 10 19.24 -0.35 26.08
CA THR A 10 20.07 -0.26 24.86
C THR A 10 19.77 -1.41 23.88
N PHE A 11 19.59 -2.64 24.37
CA PHE A 11 19.27 -3.79 23.52
C PHE A 11 17.89 -3.67 22.87
N THR A 12 16.89 -3.23 23.63
CA THR A 12 15.50 -3.03 23.14
C THR A 12 15.45 -1.96 22.05
N GLU A 13 16.21 -0.88 22.19
CA GLU A 13 16.29 0.16 21.16
C GLU A 13 16.89 -0.38 19.86
N ILE A 14 17.98 -1.14 19.94
CA ILE A 14 18.64 -1.74 18.76
C ILE A 14 17.67 -2.68 18.04
N LEU A 15 16.98 -3.54 18.79
CA LEU A 15 16.00 -4.46 18.22
C LEU A 15 14.85 -3.71 17.54
N SER A 16 14.36 -2.62 18.15
CA SER A 16 13.31 -1.79 17.57
C SER A 16 13.74 -1.16 16.24
N PHE A 17 14.94 -0.58 16.18
CA PHE A 17 15.46 -0.01 14.93
C PHE A 17 15.70 -1.08 13.86
N LEU A 18 16.20 -2.26 14.23
CA LEU A 18 16.33 -3.39 13.30
C LEU A 18 14.99 -3.83 12.74
N PHE A 19 13.97 -3.93 13.60
CA PHE A 19 12.61 -4.26 13.17
C PHE A 19 12.07 -3.22 12.19
N THR A 20 12.16 -1.94 12.52
CA THR A 20 11.73 -0.85 11.62
C THR A 20 12.52 -0.84 10.31
N PHE A 21 13.82 -1.16 10.34
CA PHE A 21 14.64 -1.29 9.14
C PHE A 21 14.14 -2.42 8.23
N ILE A 22 13.88 -3.61 8.80
CA ILE A 22 13.37 -4.77 8.05
C ILE A 22 12.00 -4.46 7.45
N PHE A 23 11.10 -3.84 8.20
CA PHE A 23 9.78 -3.44 7.66
C PHE A 23 9.91 -2.44 6.51
N GLY A 24 10.79 -1.44 6.64
CA GLY A 24 11.09 -0.51 5.56
C GLY A 24 11.63 -1.22 4.31
N LEU A 25 12.58 -2.14 4.49
CA LEU A 25 13.17 -2.93 3.41
C LEU A 25 12.11 -3.78 2.69
N LEU A 26 11.27 -4.51 3.44
CA LEU A 26 10.19 -5.29 2.87
C LEU A 26 9.23 -4.40 2.06
N GLY A 27 8.84 -3.25 2.61
CA GLY A 27 7.98 -2.29 1.89
C GLY A 27 8.59 -1.82 0.56
N VAL A 28 9.89 -1.50 0.55
CA VAL A 28 10.62 -1.11 -0.68
C VAL A 28 10.68 -2.26 -1.70
N LEU A 29 10.89 -3.50 -1.25
CA LEU A 29 10.99 -4.68 -2.12
C LEU A 29 9.63 -5.13 -2.70
N PHE A 30 8.56 -5.09 -1.88
CA PHE A 30 7.23 -5.51 -2.32
C PHE A 30 6.52 -4.47 -3.18
N THR A 31 6.83 -3.17 -3.02
CA THR A 31 6.14 -2.11 -3.77
C THR A 31 6.21 -2.29 -5.30
N PRO A 32 7.39 -2.54 -5.93
CA PRO A 32 7.46 -2.81 -7.37
C PRO A 32 6.69 -4.05 -7.80
N TYR A 33 6.68 -5.10 -6.97
CA TYR A 33 5.93 -6.32 -7.22
C TYR A 33 4.42 -6.04 -7.25
N ILE A 34 3.90 -5.33 -6.25
CA ILE A 34 2.49 -4.93 -6.15
C ILE A 34 2.11 -4.02 -7.33
N LEU A 35 2.95 -3.04 -7.66
CA LEU A 35 2.74 -2.16 -8.82
C LEU A 35 2.57 -2.97 -10.11
N LYS A 36 3.47 -3.92 -10.36
CA LYS A 36 3.47 -4.72 -11.60
C LYS A 36 2.32 -5.73 -11.67
N LYS A 37 2.02 -6.40 -10.56
CA LYS A 37 1.10 -7.55 -10.52
C LYS A 37 -0.34 -7.16 -10.19
N GLU A 38 -0.53 -6.18 -9.31
CA GLU A 38 -1.86 -5.76 -8.86
C GLU A 38 -2.32 -4.52 -9.61
N LEU A 39 -1.43 -3.53 -9.81
CA LEU A 39 -1.82 -2.17 -10.20
C LEU A 39 -1.92 -1.96 -11.72
N LEU A 40 -0.88 -2.32 -12.46
CA LEU A 40 -0.84 -2.13 -13.92
C LEU A 40 -1.92 -2.91 -14.69
N PRO A 41 -2.30 -4.15 -14.33
CA PRO A 41 -3.24 -4.92 -15.15
C PRO A 41 -4.63 -4.31 -15.27
N TYR A 42 -5.18 -3.69 -14.22
CA TYR A 42 -6.53 -3.12 -14.29
C TYR A 42 -6.62 -1.77 -15.01
N LEU A 43 -5.48 -1.10 -15.31
CA LEU A 43 -5.47 0.11 -16.14
C LEU A 43 -5.90 -0.18 -17.59
N SER A 44 -5.86 -1.44 -18.01
CA SER A 44 -6.31 -1.89 -19.34
C SER A 44 -7.83 -2.08 -19.46
N TYR A 45 -8.60 -1.86 -18.37
CA TYR A 45 -10.06 -2.12 -18.31
C TYR A 45 -10.48 -3.51 -18.86
N PRO A 46 -9.92 -4.61 -18.32
CA PRO A 46 -10.39 -5.96 -18.66
C PRO A 46 -11.86 -6.17 -18.25
N ASP A 47 -12.51 -7.23 -18.75
CA ASP A 47 -13.92 -7.51 -18.43
C ASP A 47 -14.16 -7.84 -16.94
N VAL A 48 -13.11 -8.33 -16.26
CA VAL A 48 -13.03 -8.40 -14.80
C VAL A 48 -11.87 -7.57 -14.29
N VAL A 49 -12.20 -6.56 -13.48
CA VAL A 49 -11.23 -5.73 -12.77
C VAL A 49 -11.25 -6.13 -11.31
N SER A 50 -10.18 -6.79 -10.84
CA SER A 50 -9.95 -6.90 -9.40
C SER A 50 -9.29 -5.62 -8.91
N PHE A 51 -10.00 -4.84 -8.09
CA PHE A 51 -9.51 -3.55 -7.63
C PHE A 51 -9.23 -3.59 -6.13
N TYR A 52 -7.96 -3.81 -5.80
CA TYR A 52 -7.50 -3.76 -4.41
C TYR A 52 -7.02 -2.34 -4.05
N ARG A 53 -7.92 -1.53 -3.51
CA ARG A 53 -7.63 -0.13 -3.13
C ARG A 53 -6.41 0.01 -2.22
N MET A 54 -6.21 -0.97 -1.32
CA MET A 54 -5.09 -0.97 -0.39
C MET A 54 -3.74 -1.16 -1.09
N ALA A 55 -3.67 -1.89 -2.21
CA ALA A 55 -2.42 -1.98 -2.99
C ALA A 55 -1.94 -0.59 -3.45
N ASN A 56 -2.86 0.29 -3.85
CA ASN A 56 -2.50 1.63 -4.31
C ASN A 56 -1.91 2.46 -3.18
N TYR A 57 -2.46 2.34 -1.96
CA TYR A 57 -1.90 3.00 -0.78
C TYR A 57 -0.54 2.41 -0.39
N VAL A 58 -0.34 1.10 -0.49
CA VAL A 58 0.97 0.48 -0.25
C VAL A 58 2.01 1.02 -1.24
N VAL A 59 1.66 1.13 -2.52
CA VAL A 59 2.55 1.70 -3.53
C VAL A 59 2.86 3.18 -3.28
N ALA A 60 1.86 3.99 -2.91
CA ALA A 60 2.08 5.39 -2.53
C ALA A 60 2.97 5.55 -1.28
N GLY A 61 2.95 4.57 -0.38
CA GLY A 61 3.79 4.52 0.81
C GLY A 61 5.28 4.27 0.55
N PHE A 62 5.71 4.06 -0.70
CA PHE A 62 7.11 3.74 -1.06
C PHE A 62 8.14 4.63 -0.36
N PHE A 63 7.97 5.95 -0.44
CA PHE A 63 8.90 6.89 0.17
C PHE A 63 8.86 6.88 1.70
N GLY A 64 7.72 6.50 2.30
CA GLY A 64 7.60 6.23 3.73
C GLY A 64 8.42 4.99 4.14
N PHE A 65 8.34 3.90 3.36
CA PHE A 65 9.17 2.71 3.59
C PHE A 65 10.65 3.00 3.43
N LEU A 66 11.03 3.77 2.41
CA LEU A 66 12.41 4.21 2.19
C LEU A 66 12.91 5.08 3.36
N MET A 67 12.08 6.00 3.84
CA MET A 67 12.39 6.85 4.99
C MET A 67 12.64 6.00 6.25
N MET A 68 11.77 5.03 6.55
CA MET A 68 11.95 4.12 7.68
C MET A 68 13.28 3.36 7.61
N MET A 69 13.61 2.82 6.42
CA MET A 69 14.86 2.10 6.20
C MET A 69 16.09 3.01 6.42
N VAL A 70 16.08 4.21 5.85
CA VAL A 70 17.22 5.15 5.96
C VAL A 70 17.38 5.69 7.38
N MET A 71 16.28 6.05 8.05
CA MET A 71 16.34 6.54 9.44
C MET A 71 16.85 5.47 10.39
N SER A 72 16.31 4.26 10.31
CA SER A 72 16.74 3.15 11.17
C SER A 72 18.17 2.73 10.87
N GLY A 73 18.55 2.64 9.59
CA GLY A 73 19.93 2.33 9.19
C GLY A 73 20.92 3.37 9.69
N TYR A 74 20.57 4.66 9.60
CA TYR A 74 21.40 5.74 10.13
C TYR A 74 21.63 5.62 11.65
N VAL A 75 20.58 5.34 12.43
CA VAL A 75 20.71 5.18 13.90
C VAL A 75 21.52 3.94 14.24
N LEU A 76 21.31 2.82 13.53
CA LEU A 76 22.04 1.57 13.77
C LEU A 76 23.55 1.73 13.51
N ILE A 77 23.92 2.44 12.45
CA ILE A 77 25.33 2.66 12.07
C ILE A 77 25.99 3.73 12.95
N THR A 78 25.35 4.89 13.11
CA THR A 78 25.98 6.04 13.77
C THR A 78 25.81 6.03 15.29
N ARG A 79 24.89 5.22 15.83
CA ARG A 79 24.44 5.24 17.23
C ARG A 79 23.95 6.60 17.71
N ARG A 80 23.64 7.52 16.78
CA ARG A 80 23.17 8.88 17.06
C ARG A 80 21.72 9.01 16.65
N LYS A 81 20.91 9.59 17.53
CA LYS A 81 19.51 9.96 17.25
C LYS A 81 19.38 11.36 16.63
N ASP A 82 20.51 11.99 16.24
CA ASP A 82 20.52 13.29 15.57
C ASP A 82 20.46 13.12 14.05
N PHE A 83 19.30 13.48 13.48
CA PHE A 83 19.01 13.37 12.07
C PHE A 83 19.36 14.62 11.25
N LYS A 84 20.06 15.63 11.80
CA LYS A 84 20.42 16.87 11.08
C LYS A 84 21.06 16.61 9.71
N LYS A 85 21.93 15.62 9.60
CA LYS A 85 22.62 15.26 8.34
C LYS A 85 21.67 14.73 7.26
N ILE A 86 20.60 14.04 7.65
CA ILE A 86 19.63 13.42 6.74
C ILE A 86 18.26 14.13 6.72
N LYS A 87 18.13 15.25 7.44
CA LYS A 87 16.86 15.99 7.60
C LYS A 87 16.24 16.38 6.26
N LYS A 88 17.03 16.87 5.31
CA LYS A 88 16.53 17.24 3.97
C LYS A 88 15.91 16.04 3.25
N PHE A 89 16.57 14.88 3.35
CA PHE A 89 16.07 13.62 2.77
C PHE A 89 14.76 13.18 3.43
N ILE A 90 14.70 13.18 4.76
CA ILE A 90 13.48 12.84 5.52
C ILE A 90 12.31 13.75 5.09
N MET A 91 12.53 15.07 5.04
CA MET A 91 11.50 16.03 4.62
C MET A 91 11.02 15.77 3.19
N LEU A 92 11.93 15.48 2.27
CA LEU A 92 11.58 15.13 0.90
C LEU A 92 10.71 13.87 0.84
N CYS A 93 11.08 12.81 1.56
CA CYS A 93 10.29 11.59 1.63
C CYS A 93 8.88 11.84 2.21
N ILE A 94 8.74 12.69 3.23
CA ILE A 94 7.45 13.06 3.81
C ILE A 94 6.59 13.77 2.76
N TYR A 95 7.13 14.78 2.08
CA TYR A 95 6.38 15.52 1.05
C TYR A 95 5.95 14.63 -0.11
N LEU A 96 6.85 13.77 -0.61
CA LEU A 96 6.52 12.83 -1.68
C LEU A 96 5.47 11.80 -1.26
N THR A 97 5.58 11.27 -0.04
CA THR A 97 4.59 10.31 0.49
C THR A 97 3.20 10.96 0.62
N ALA A 98 3.13 12.17 1.18
CA ALA A 98 1.87 12.89 1.31
C ALA A 98 1.24 13.21 -0.06
N PHE A 99 2.06 13.66 -1.02
CA PHE A 99 1.63 13.94 -2.38
C PHE A 99 1.09 12.69 -3.09
N LEU A 100 1.80 11.56 -3.00
CA LEU A 100 1.34 10.30 -3.59
C LEU A 100 0.05 9.78 -2.95
N PHE A 101 -0.13 9.95 -1.63
CA PHE A 101 -1.38 9.59 -0.97
C PHE A 101 -2.56 10.44 -1.43
N ALA A 102 -2.35 11.73 -1.68
CA ALA A 102 -3.37 12.59 -2.27
C ALA A 102 -3.74 12.11 -3.68
N ILE A 103 -2.73 11.85 -4.54
CA ILE A 103 -2.95 11.31 -5.89
C ILE A 103 -3.71 9.98 -5.84
N VAL A 104 -3.30 9.04 -4.99
CA VAL A 104 -3.95 7.72 -4.91
C VAL A 104 -5.38 7.83 -4.43
N THR A 105 -5.67 8.73 -3.50
CA THR A 105 -7.04 8.96 -3.03
C THR A 105 -7.93 9.48 -4.16
N ILE A 106 -7.43 10.47 -4.93
CA ILE A 106 -8.12 11.00 -6.10
C ILE A 106 -8.29 9.89 -7.16
N PHE A 107 -7.23 9.17 -7.48
CA PHE A 107 -7.24 8.07 -8.46
C PHE A 107 -8.25 6.99 -8.08
N ASN A 108 -8.25 6.53 -6.84
CA ASN A 108 -9.20 5.51 -6.36
C ASN A 108 -10.65 5.97 -6.51
N PHE A 109 -10.94 7.24 -6.22
CA PHE A 109 -12.27 7.81 -6.37
C PHE A 109 -12.69 7.91 -7.85
N TYR A 110 -11.82 8.44 -8.71
CA TYR A 110 -12.08 8.60 -10.14
C TYR A 110 -12.18 7.26 -10.87
N PHE A 111 -11.29 6.32 -10.58
CA PHE A 111 -11.25 5.00 -11.22
C PHE A 111 -12.54 4.22 -10.96
N THR A 112 -12.97 4.17 -9.70
CA THR A 112 -14.24 3.51 -9.34
C THR A 112 -15.44 4.19 -9.99
N THR A 113 -15.46 5.52 -10.05
CA THR A 113 -16.50 6.27 -10.77
C THR A 113 -16.50 5.94 -12.28
N SER A 114 -15.31 5.86 -12.89
CA SER A 114 -15.17 5.51 -14.31
C SER A 114 -15.65 4.10 -14.62
N LEU A 115 -15.40 3.13 -13.74
CA LEU A 115 -15.89 1.76 -13.90
C LEU A 115 -17.43 1.72 -13.93
N TYR A 116 -18.08 2.42 -13.01
CA TYR A 116 -19.55 2.52 -13.03
C TYR A 116 -20.08 3.20 -14.29
N LYS A 117 -19.42 4.27 -14.78
CA LYS A 117 -19.80 4.92 -16.04
C LYS A 117 -19.66 3.98 -17.25
N LYS A 118 -18.67 3.10 -17.25
CA LYS A 118 -18.44 2.07 -18.28
C LYS A 118 -19.36 0.84 -18.15
N GLY A 119 -20.31 0.85 -17.20
CA GLY A 119 -21.32 -0.21 -17.06
C GLY A 119 -20.93 -1.37 -16.14
N TYR A 120 -19.75 -1.33 -15.50
CA TYR A 120 -19.34 -2.38 -14.57
C TYR A 120 -20.24 -2.40 -13.32
N GLY A 121 -20.69 -3.60 -12.95
CA GLY A 121 -21.28 -3.90 -11.65
C GLY A 121 -20.20 -4.19 -10.60
N THR A 122 -20.62 -4.43 -9.36
CA THR A 122 -19.72 -4.85 -8.27
C THR A 122 -20.15 -6.17 -7.68
N CYS A 123 -19.18 -7.04 -7.50
CA CYS A 123 -19.32 -8.33 -6.85
C CYS A 123 -18.33 -8.44 -5.70
N TRP A 124 -18.76 -9.08 -4.63
CA TRP A 124 -18.02 -9.16 -3.39
C TRP A 124 -18.00 -10.58 -2.88
N LYS A 125 -16.83 -11.02 -2.44
CA LYS A 125 -16.69 -12.27 -1.70
C LYS A 125 -16.79 -11.91 -0.23
N ARG A 126 -17.66 -12.56 0.55
CA ARG A 126 -17.84 -12.24 1.98
C ARG A 126 -16.58 -12.61 2.79
N SER A 127 -15.58 -11.73 2.79
CA SER A 127 -14.31 -11.86 3.53
C SER A 127 -13.70 -10.47 3.73
N LEU A 128 -13.10 -10.23 4.91
CA LEU A 128 -12.39 -9.00 5.25
C LEU A 128 -11.21 -8.70 4.30
N TYR A 129 -10.66 -9.72 3.65
CA TYR A 129 -9.51 -9.62 2.75
C TYR A 129 -9.90 -9.75 1.28
N SER A 130 -11.20 -9.77 0.97
CA SER A 130 -11.66 -9.93 -0.40
C SER A 130 -11.46 -8.66 -1.22
N GLU A 131 -10.97 -8.83 -2.43
CA GLU A 131 -10.88 -7.77 -3.42
C GLU A 131 -12.29 -7.39 -3.89
N THR A 132 -12.52 -6.10 -4.16
CA THR A 132 -13.75 -5.68 -4.82
C THR A 132 -13.62 -6.00 -6.30
N LEU A 133 -14.46 -6.90 -6.81
CA LEU A 133 -14.50 -7.26 -8.22
C LEU A 133 -15.46 -6.32 -8.94
N TYR A 134 -14.96 -5.63 -9.95
CA TYR A 134 -15.77 -4.85 -10.89
C TYR A 134 -15.92 -5.66 -12.18
N ILE A 135 -17.15 -5.98 -12.57
CA ILE A 135 -17.43 -6.95 -13.63
C ILE A 135 -18.55 -6.43 -14.55
N LYS A 136 -18.43 -6.65 -15.87
CA LYS A 136 -19.50 -6.32 -16.83
C LYS A 136 -20.61 -7.36 -16.92
N ASP A 137 -20.30 -8.64 -16.69
CA ASP A 137 -21.26 -9.75 -16.69
C ASP A 137 -21.52 -10.28 -15.27
N ALA A 138 -22.78 -10.23 -14.83
CA ALA A 138 -23.20 -10.72 -13.52
C ALA A 138 -23.08 -12.25 -13.37
N GLU A 139 -23.10 -13.01 -14.47
CA GLU A 139 -22.93 -14.47 -14.42
C GLU A 139 -21.52 -14.86 -13.99
N GLU A 140 -20.53 -14.03 -14.30
CA GLU A 140 -19.14 -14.28 -13.90
C GLU A 140 -18.96 -14.17 -12.38
N CYS A 141 -19.79 -13.39 -11.70
CA CYS A 141 -19.82 -13.31 -10.24
C CYS A 141 -20.29 -14.62 -9.59
N LYS A 142 -21.28 -15.28 -10.21
CA LYS A 142 -21.76 -16.60 -9.78
C LYS A 142 -20.71 -17.68 -10.00
N LYS A 143 -20.03 -17.67 -11.16
CA LYS A 143 -18.93 -18.61 -11.47
C LYS A 143 -17.78 -18.51 -10.47
N ARG A 144 -17.52 -17.32 -9.93
CA ARG A 144 -16.46 -17.07 -8.94
C ARG A 144 -16.89 -17.26 -7.48
N GLY A 145 -18.13 -17.68 -7.22
CA GLY A 145 -18.67 -17.88 -5.87
C GLY A 145 -18.76 -16.58 -5.07
N THR A 146 -19.05 -15.46 -5.74
CA THR A 146 -19.15 -14.12 -5.14
C THR A 146 -20.58 -13.60 -5.20
N GLU A 147 -20.98 -12.81 -4.20
CA GLU A 147 -22.29 -12.19 -4.12
C GLU A 147 -22.32 -10.89 -4.96
N VAL A 148 -23.39 -10.69 -5.74
CA VAL A 148 -23.56 -9.46 -6.53
C VAL A 148 -24.05 -8.35 -5.60
N LEU A 149 -23.23 -7.33 -5.37
CA LEU A 149 -23.62 -6.15 -4.58
C LEU A 149 -24.30 -5.08 -5.44
N ARG A 150 -23.86 -4.93 -6.69
CA ARG A 150 -24.48 -4.03 -7.68
C ARG A 150 -24.48 -4.70 -9.05
N LYS A 151 -25.66 -4.85 -9.65
CA LYS A 151 -25.77 -5.40 -11.00
C LYS A 151 -25.05 -4.50 -12.01
N PRO A 152 -24.30 -5.06 -12.98
CA PRO A 152 -23.86 -4.32 -14.14
C PRO A 152 -25.07 -3.73 -14.87
N ARG A 153 -24.87 -2.59 -15.54
CA ARG A 153 -25.92 -2.07 -16.44
C ARG A 153 -26.06 -3.07 -17.59
N SER A 154 -27.29 -3.41 -17.98
CA SER A 154 -27.50 -4.20 -19.21
C SER A 154 -26.78 -3.45 -20.33
N ALA A 155 -25.83 -4.10 -20.98
CA ALA A 155 -25.32 -3.60 -22.24
C ALA A 155 -26.54 -3.43 -23.15
N TYR A 156 -26.80 -2.20 -23.55
CA TYR A 156 -27.74 -1.90 -24.63
C TYR A 156 -27.19 -2.50 -25.92
#